data_AF-A0A0P7YWE0-F1
#
_entry.id   AF-A0A0P7YWE0-F1
#
_cell.length_a   1.000
_cell.length_b   1.000
_cell.length_c   1.000
_cell.angle_alpha   90.00
_cell.angle_beta   90.00
_cell.angle_gamma   90.00
#
_symmetry.space_group_name_H-M   'P 1'
#
loop_
_entity.id
_entity.type
_entity.pdbx_description
1 polymer ?
#
loop_
_entity_poly.entity_id
_entity_poly.type
_entity_poly.pdbx_seq_one_letter_code
_entity_poly.pdbx_strand_id
1 'polypeptide(L)'
;MRTDKLQACYQHLGLPDNANLKDLDDAYFQLRGQMICAGNREAIPALKTARDQVKRHLLTTRGEQQLSPTTSATSSATEARTLLVEKGRTESPAESQTESQTGSRPESLTEALAHQGIVGRASLRGQILHLGIAIEPDTSQQTIAAEVYNLLSACNPADYGLSRVDIVRLYGLENNHKTLWKQSFPMPKIQATADDQDLYSFNNRFSNTLFFPGFMLIAALLNSMPVIQFLLGGVTIWIHECGHATVAWLCGYRALPLPFGWTNTGLHKSLFVYFGVLTLLLLLFWTGKKEQKRWPMVLAIALAILQFYLTWLISENTYDLLLSFGGVGGEFYLSSLLIISFYFPMPEKWRWDFYRYPVLLLAGFTFVGSTMRWRQIQSGLQSIPWGTMLFGSGDAGGDMNRLVGHGWNDQRIIDSYNSLSGLCLLAIISVYIYFFLKQRNHLLLYSLLYSRWRRTQLK
;
A
#
# COMPACT_ATOMS: atom_id res chain seq x y z
N MET A 1 -9.24 53.48 18.07
CA MET A 1 -10.25 52.43 18.26
C MET A 1 -10.16 51.26 17.27
N ARG A 2 -10.24 51.45 15.94
CA ARG A 2 -10.09 50.31 14.99
C ARG A 2 -8.64 49.77 14.95
N THR A 3 -7.67 50.65 15.15
CA THR A 3 -6.23 50.34 15.29
C THR A 3 -5.93 49.50 16.53
N ASP A 4 -6.51 49.84 17.68
CA ASP A 4 -6.18 49.20 18.96
C ASP A 4 -6.62 47.72 19.01
N LYS A 5 -7.78 47.40 18.42
CA LYS A 5 -8.27 46.00 18.32
C LYS A 5 -7.41 45.16 17.36
N LEU A 6 -6.95 45.75 16.27
CA LEU A 6 -6.09 45.07 15.31
C LEU A 6 -4.71 44.82 15.92
N GLN A 7 -4.13 45.81 16.59
CA GLN A 7 -2.85 45.69 17.31
C GLN A 7 -2.91 44.61 18.39
N ALA A 8 -4.03 44.50 19.12
CA ALA A 8 -4.25 43.42 20.07
C ALA A 8 -4.25 42.03 19.39
N CYS A 9 -4.76 41.90 18.16
CA CYS A 9 -4.69 40.65 17.40
C CYS A 9 -3.27 40.30 16.95
N TYR A 10 -2.48 41.30 16.50
CA TYR A 10 -1.05 41.10 16.20
C TYR A 10 -0.27 40.66 17.44
N GLN A 11 -0.50 41.32 18.58
CA GLN A 11 0.11 40.95 19.86
C GLN A 11 -0.30 39.55 20.31
N HIS A 12 -1.59 39.19 20.17
CA HIS A 12 -2.09 37.87 20.53
C HIS A 12 -1.46 36.75 19.69
N LEU A 13 -1.09 37.05 18.45
CA LEU A 13 -0.39 36.13 17.54
C LEU A 13 1.15 36.20 17.64
N GLY A 14 1.69 37.11 18.46
CA GLY A 14 3.13 37.34 18.56
C GLY A 14 3.78 37.87 17.27
N LEU A 15 3.02 38.60 16.45
CA LEU A 15 3.46 39.10 15.14
C LEU A 15 3.87 40.58 15.21
N PRO A 16 4.94 40.99 14.49
CA PRO A 16 5.24 42.40 14.29
C PRO A 16 4.25 43.04 13.30
N ASP A 17 4.07 44.36 13.38
CA ASP A 17 3.09 45.11 12.55
C ASP A 17 3.35 45.00 11.03
N ASN A 18 4.57 44.63 10.63
CA ASN A 18 4.98 44.44 9.24
C ASN A 18 4.96 42.97 8.76
N ALA A 19 4.38 42.06 9.55
CA ALA A 19 4.29 40.64 9.20
C ALA A 19 3.53 40.42 7.88
N ASN A 20 4.03 39.51 7.04
CA ASN A 20 3.36 39.12 5.80
C ASN A 20 2.36 37.97 6.06
N LEU A 21 1.59 37.59 5.02
CA LEU A 21 0.59 36.51 5.09
C LEU A 21 1.18 35.15 5.50
N LYS A 22 2.43 34.86 5.11
CA LYS A 22 3.13 33.64 5.46
C LYS A 22 3.51 33.64 6.95
N ASP A 23 4.08 34.74 7.44
CA ASP A 23 4.44 34.88 8.86
C ASP A 23 3.21 34.73 9.77
N LEU A 24 2.08 35.29 9.35
CA LEU A 24 0.79 35.14 10.03
C LEU A 24 0.35 33.68 10.16
N ASP A 25 0.44 32.92 9.07
CA ASP A 25 0.04 31.53 9.05
C ASP A 25 1.01 30.68 9.88
N ASP A 26 2.33 30.91 9.77
CA ASP A 26 3.36 30.22 10.54
C ASP A 26 3.17 30.44 12.07
N ALA A 27 2.98 31.69 12.51
CA ALA A 27 2.77 32.03 13.92
C ALA A 27 1.47 31.43 14.47
N TYR A 28 0.39 31.47 13.69
CA TYR A 28 -0.88 30.85 14.05
C TYR A 28 -0.74 29.35 14.27
N PHE A 29 -0.09 28.62 13.36
CA PHE A 29 0.09 27.17 13.51
C PHE A 29 1.01 26.81 14.67
N GLN A 30 2.07 27.58 14.90
CA GLN A 30 2.96 27.38 16.05
C GLN A 30 2.20 27.53 17.38
N LEU A 31 1.46 28.65 17.55
CA LEU A 31 0.67 28.90 18.75
C LEU A 31 -0.45 27.87 18.93
N ARG A 32 -1.14 27.49 17.85
CA ARG A 32 -2.17 26.46 17.89
C ARG A 32 -1.60 25.11 18.35
N GLY A 33 -0.44 24.69 17.82
CA GLY A 33 0.25 23.48 18.24
C GLY A 33 0.62 23.51 19.72
N GLN A 34 1.15 24.63 20.21
CA GLN A 34 1.45 24.83 21.64
C GLN A 34 0.19 24.68 22.52
N MET A 35 -0.93 25.29 22.12
CA MET A 35 -2.20 25.20 22.85
C MET A 35 -2.75 23.76 22.88
N ILE A 36 -2.62 23.00 21.78
CA ILE A 36 -3.01 21.59 21.75
C ILE A 36 -2.13 20.76 22.68
N CYS A 37 -0.80 20.94 22.63
CA CYS A 37 0.14 20.25 23.52
C CYS A 37 -0.08 20.58 24.99
N ALA A 38 -0.47 21.82 25.31
CA ALA A 38 -0.79 22.28 26.66
C ALA A 38 -2.20 21.85 27.14
N GLY A 39 -2.98 21.16 26.31
CA GLY A 39 -4.37 20.80 26.63
C GLY A 39 -5.36 21.98 26.60
N ASN A 40 -4.91 23.19 26.26
CA ASN A 40 -5.72 24.41 26.22
C ASN A 40 -6.48 24.56 24.89
N ARG A 41 -7.33 23.59 24.57
CA ARG A 41 -8.09 23.61 23.31
C ARG A 41 -9.15 24.73 23.25
N GLU A 42 -9.59 25.22 24.40
CA GLU A 42 -10.59 26.29 24.52
C GLU A 42 -10.09 27.66 24.04
N ALA A 43 -8.77 27.88 24.00
CA ALA A 43 -8.17 29.12 23.49
C ALA A 43 -8.06 29.19 21.95
N ILE A 44 -8.20 28.05 21.25
CA ILE A 44 -8.02 27.96 19.78
C ILE A 44 -9.04 28.83 19.00
N PRO A 45 -10.34 28.92 19.38
CA PRO A 45 -11.29 29.80 18.71
C PRO A 45 -10.90 31.30 18.76
N ALA A 46 -10.34 31.77 19.89
CA ALA A 46 -9.87 33.14 20.01
C ALA A 46 -8.66 33.40 19.09
N LEU A 47 -7.72 32.45 19.04
CA LEU A 47 -6.56 32.50 18.15
C LEU A 47 -6.96 32.53 16.67
N LYS A 48 -7.94 31.69 16.26
CA LYS A 48 -8.50 31.69 14.90
C LYS A 48 -9.14 33.03 14.56
N THR A 49 -9.92 33.58 15.50
CA THR A 49 -10.56 34.90 15.35
C THR A 49 -9.53 36.01 15.13
N ALA A 50 -8.44 35.99 15.90
CA ALA A 50 -7.34 36.95 15.73
C ALA A 50 -6.68 36.80 14.35
N ARG A 51 -6.36 35.57 13.92
CA ARG A 51 -5.79 35.29 12.60
C ARG A 51 -6.68 35.81 11.47
N ASP A 52 -7.98 35.52 11.52
CA ASP A 52 -8.92 35.91 10.47
C ASP A 52 -9.11 37.43 10.39
N GLN A 53 -8.94 38.16 11.51
CA GLN A 53 -8.92 39.63 11.50
C GLN A 53 -7.66 40.19 10.86
N VAL A 54 -6.48 39.68 11.24
CA VAL A 54 -5.19 40.11 10.67
C VAL A 54 -5.10 39.75 9.19
N LYS A 55 -5.55 38.56 8.79
CA LYS A 55 -5.57 38.10 7.39
C LYS A 55 -6.40 39.03 6.51
N ARG A 56 -7.60 39.42 6.98
CA ARG A 56 -8.45 40.38 6.24
C ARG A 56 -7.76 41.74 6.09
N HIS A 57 -7.12 42.24 7.14
CA HIS A 57 -6.38 43.49 7.07
C HIS A 57 -5.26 43.44 6.02
N LEU A 58 -4.41 42.40 6.05
CA LEU A 58 -3.31 42.23 5.09
C LEU A 58 -3.80 42.12 3.65
N LEU A 59 -4.93 41.46 3.39
CA LEU A 59 -5.51 41.34 2.05
C LEU A 59 -6.06 42.68 1.55
N THR A 60 -6.72 43.47 2.40
CA THR A 60 -7.21 44.81 2.04
C THR A 60 -6.05 45.74 1.68
N THR A 61 -5.01 45.81 2.53
CA THR A 61 -3.84 46.68 2.30
C THR A 61 -3.09 46.31 1.02
N ARG A 62 -3.02 45.01 0.68
CA ARG A 62 -2.35 44.53 -0.55
C ARG A 62 -3.19 44.78 -1.81
N GLY A 63 -4.51 44.63 -1.72
CA GLY A 63 -5.42 44.93 -2.83
C GLY A 63 -5.36 46.40 -3.26
N GLU A 64 -5.17 47.31 -2.31
CA GLU A 64 -4.95 48.74 -2.59
C GLU A 64 -3.60 49.03 -3.27
N GLN A 65 -2.57 48.20 -3.03
CA GLN A 65 -1.26 48.36 -3.65
C GLN A 65 -1.17 47.81 -5.09
N GLN A 66 -2.06 46.89 -5.48
CA GLN A 66 -1.98 46.17 -6.76
C GLN A 66 -2.77 46.84 -7.91
N LEU A 67 -3.44 47.96 -7.66
CA LEU A 67 -4.16 48.76 -8.67
C LEU A 67 -3.29 49.75 -9.47
N SER A 68 -1.96 49.66 -9.36
CA SER A 68 -1.03 50.38 -10.24
C SER A 68 -0.66 49.51 -11.45
N PRO A 69 -0.96 49.93 -12.70
CA PRO A 69 -0.82 49.06 -13.86
C PRO A 69 0.63 49.03 -14.33
N THR A 70 1.20 47.83 -14.50
CA THR A 70 2.42 47.63 -15.29
C THR A 70 2.18 46.50 -16.29
N THR A 71 2.09 46.92 -17.55
CA THR A 71 1.89 46.14 -18.76
C THR A 71 3.20 45.44 -19.15
N SER A 72 3.18 44.12 -19.41
CA SER A 72 3.83 43.51 -20.58
C SER A 72 3.68 41.99 -20.58
N ALA A 73 3.29 41.48 -21.75
CA ALA A 73 3.15 40.08 -22.10
C ALA A 73 4.23 39.71 -23.12
N THR A 74 4.72 38.47 -23.10
CA THR A 74 5.32 37.85 -24.29
C THR A 74 5.17 36.33 -24.29
N SER A 75 4.69 35.82 -25.41
CA SER A 75 4.57 34.42 -25.83
C SER A 75 5.90 33.82 -26.29
N SER A 76 6.03 32.49 -26.29
CA SER A 76 6.27 31.72 -27.53
C SER A 76 6.27 30.22 -27.28
N ALA A 77 5.70 29.51 -28.25
CA ALA A 77 5.70 28.06 -28.39
C ALA A 77 6.68 27.68 -29.51
N THR A 78 7.30 26.49 -29.41
CA THR A 78 8.02 25.88 -30.53
C THR A 78 7.80 24.37 -30.54
N GLU A 79 7.25 23.87 -31.65
CA GLU A 79 7.09 22.47 -32.04
C GLU A 79 8.42 21.83 -32.46
N ALA A 80 8.58 20.53 -32.23
CA ALA A 80 9.61 19.71 -32.90
C ALA A 80 9.13 18.27 -33.15
N ARG A 81 8.66 18.05 -34.39
CA ARG A 81 9.07 17.04 -35.38
C ARG A 81 9.43 15.60 -34.94
N THR A 82 8.57 14.70 -35.41
CA THR A 82 8.69 13.24 -35.55
C THR A 82 9.83 12.81 -36.50
N LEU A 83 10.57 11.75 -36.14
CA LEU A 83 11.35 10.93 -37.07
C LEU A 83 11.25 9.44 -36.73
N LEU A 84 10.95 8.67 -37.78
CA LEU A 84 10.89 7.21 -37.90
C LEU A 84 12.29 6.58 -37.83
N VAL A 85 12.43 5.44 -37.13
CA VAL A 85 13.51 4.46 -37.37
C VAL A 85 12.99 3.03 -37.19
N GLU A 86 12.82 2.37 -38.34
CA GLU A 86 13.37 1.06 -38.73
C GLU A 86 13.25 -0.19 -37.84
N LYS A 87 12.63 -1.22 -38.45
CA LYS A 87 12.26 -2.52 -37.89
C LYS A 87 13.33 -3.56 -38.24
N GLY A 88 14.18 -3.91 -37.28
CA GLY A 88 15.15 -5.00 -37.37
C GLY A 88 14.55 -6.35 -36.97
N ARG A 89 14.70 -7.35 -37.85
CA ARG A 89 14.25 -8.74 -37.74
C ARG A 89 15.42 -9.57 -37.18
N THR A 90 15.21 -10.29 -36.07
CA THR A 90 16.20 -11.21 -35.49
C THR A 90 15.75 -12.65 -35.65
N GLU A 91 16.62 -13.44 -36.27
CA GLU A 91 16.50 -14.88 -36.49
C GLU A 91 16.83 -15.64 -35.19
N SER A 92 16.16 -16.77 -34.98
CA SER A 92 16.34 -17.67 -33.84
C SER A 92 16.96 -18.98 -34.34
N PRO A 93 18.07 -19.46 -33.76
CA PRO A 93 18.52 -20.83 -33.97
C PRO A 93 17.92 -21.76 -32.91
N ALA A 94 17.50 -22.94 -33.36
CA ALA A 94 17.05 -24.04 -32.53
C ALA A 94 18.25 -24.79 -31.93
N GLU A 95 18.31 -24.84 -30.61
CA GLU A 95 19.27 -25.65 -29.85
C GLU A 95 18.63 -27.00 -29.50
N SER A 96 19.31 -28.08 -29.92
CA SER A 96 18.98 -29.46 -29.61
C SER A 96 19.82 -29.92 -28.42
N GLN A 97 19.16 -30.20 -27.30
CA GLN A 97 19.80 -30.74 -26.09
C GLN A 97 19.48 -32.22 -25.96
N THR A 98 20.51 -33.05 -26.12
CA THR A 98 20.52 -34.47 -25.77
C THR A 98 21.13 -34.59 -24.38
N GLU A 99 20.29 -34.64 -23.34
CA GLU A 99 20.72 -34.83 -21.95
C GLU A 99 21.17 -36.28 -21.72
N SER A 100 22.48 -36.45 -21.51
CA SER A 100 23.08 -37.65 -20.94
C SER A 100 22.81 -37.71 -19.43
N GLN A 101 22.05 -38.71 -19.01
CA GLN A 101 21.77 -39.01 -17.60
C GLN A 101 22.98 -39.63 -16.91
N THR A 102 23.94 -38.81 -16.48
CA THR A 102 24.95 -39.20 -15.48
C THR A 102 24.36 -38.99 -14.09
N GLY A 103 23.68 -40.03 -13.57
CA GLY A 103 23.02 -39.99 -12.28
C GLY A 103 24.01 -39.86 -11.11
N SER A 104 24.09 -38.68 -10.51
CA SER A 104 24.64 -38.49 -9.17
C SER A 104 23.83 -39.32 -8.17
N ARG A 105 24.51 -40.23 -7.47
CA ARG A 105 23.87 -41.19 -6.56
C ARG A 105 23.57 -40.55 -5.20
N PRO A 106 22.47 -40.96 -4.52
CA PRO A 106 22.13 -40.52 -3.15
C PRO A 106 23.17 -40.90 -2.08
N GLU A 107 24.23 -41.63 -2.45
CA GLU A 107 25.37 -41.97 -1.61
C GLU A 107 26.14 -40.71 -1.17
N SER A 108 26.32 -39.72 -2.06
CA SER A 108 27.03 -38.48 -1.73
C SER A 108 26.30 -37.63 -0.68
N LEU A 109 24.96 -37.71 -0.63
CA LEU A 109 24.16 -37.05 0.41
C LEU A 109 24.37 -37.73 1.78
N THR A 110 24.52 -39.05 1.76
CA THR A 110 24.74 -39.83 2.98
C THR A 110 26.12 -39.52 3.57
N GLU A 111 27.14 -39.34 2.72
CA GLU A 111 28.46 -38.85 3.13
C GLU A 111 28.40 -37.42 3.70
N ALA A 112 27.66 -36.51 3.06
CA ALA A 112 27.48 -35.15 3.56
C ALA A 112 26.79 -35.11 4.94
N LEU A 113 25.80 -35.99 5.18
CA LEU A 113 25.18 -36.17 6.49
C LEU A 113 26.17 -36.71 7.53
N ALA A 114 26.98 -37.70 7.15
CA ALA A 114 27.99 -38.27 8.04
C ALA A 114 29.07 -37.23 8.46
N HIS A 115 29.46 -36.32 7.56
CA HIS A 115 30.37 -35.21 7.88
C HIS A 115 29.83 -34.24 8.94
N GLN A 116 28.50 -34.17 9.11
CA GLN A 116 27.84 -33.40 10.17
C GLN A 116 27.54 -34.25 11.42
N GLY A 117 28.07 -35.48 11.50
CA GLY A 117 27.81 -36.41 12.60
C GLY A 117 26.47 -37.13 12.53
N ILE A 118 25.71 -36.98 11.43
CA ILE A 118 24.40 -37.61 11.27
C ILE A 118 24.56 -38.92 10.51
N VAL A 119 24.56 -40.04 11.23
CA VAL A 119 24.64 -41.38 10.62
C VAL A 119 23.26 -41.76 10.09
N GLY A 120 23.15 -41.98 8.78
CA GLY A 120 21.87 -42.31 8.16
C GLY A 120 21.98 -43.04 6.82
N ARG A 121 20.82 -43.26 6.20
CA ARG A 121 20.68 -43.79 4.83
C ARG A 121 19.69 -42.94 4.07
N ALA A 122 20.06 -42.54 2.86
CA ALA A 122 19.19 -41.83 1.92
C ALA A 122 18.66 -42.78 0.84
N SER A 123 17.38 -42.63 0.50
CA SER A 123 16.71 -43.36 -0.58
C SER A 123 15.78 -42.43 -1.32
N LEU A 124 15.86 -42.39 -2.64
CA LEU A 124 14.94 -41.63 -3.47
C LEU A 124 13.84 -42.56 -4.02
N ARG A 125 12.57 -42.18 -3.84
CA ARG A 125 11.42 -42.89 -4.42
C ARG A 125 10.47 -41.89 -5.07
N GLY A 126 10.52 -41.79 -6.40
CA GLY A 126 9.79 -40.76 -7.13
C GLY A 126 10.27 -39.36 -6.74
N GLN A 127 9.35 -38.48 -6.34
CA GLN A 127 9.64 -37.11 -5.89
C GLN A 127 9.82 -37.00 -4.36
N ILE A 128 10.03 -38.14 -3.68
CA ILE A 128 10.12 -38.20 -2.22
C ILE A 128 11.51 -38.72 -1.82
N LEU A 129 12.25 -37.90 -1.07
CA LEU A 129 13.50 -38.29 -0.45
C LEU A 129 13.22 -38.92 0.91
N HIS A 130 13.55 -40.19 1.07
CA HIS A 130 13.46 -40.92 2.33
C HIS A 130 14.83 -40.88 3.02
N LEU A 131 14.87 -40.31 4.23
CA LEU A 131 16.07 -40.24 5.06
C LEU A 131 15.83 -41.03 6.34
N GLY A 132 16.57 -42.11 6.53
CA GLY A 132 16.59 -42.86 7.79
C GLY A 132 17.81 -42.46 8.61
N ILE A 133 17.63 -41.97 9.83
CA ILE A 133 18.70 -41.48 10.70
C ILE A 133 18.75 -42.34 11.95
N ALA A 134 19.93 -42.81 12.33
CA ALA A 134 20.14 -43.50 13.60
C ALA A 134 19.96 -42.50 14.75
N ILE A 135 19.08 -42.80 15.70
CA ILE A 135 18.79 -41.91 16.83
C ILE A 135 19.63 -42.31 18.04
N GLU A 136 20.28 -41.33 18.67
CA GLU A 136 20.77 -41.46 20.04
C GLU A 136 19.63 -41.21 21.04
N PRO A 137 19.56 -41.98 22.14
CA PRO A 137 18.40 -42.00 23.06
C PRO A 137 18.00 -40.64 23.63
N ASP A 138 18.92 -39.67 23.68
CA ASP A 138 18.70 -38.35 24.28
C ASP A 138 18.36 -37.25 23.25
N THR A 139 18.35 -37.56 21.95
CA THR A 139 18.18 -36.54 20.90
C THR A 139 16.71 -36.38 20.50
N SER A 140 16.18 -35.16 20.65
CA SER A 140 14.81 -34.82 20.25
C SER A 140 14.61 -34.96 18.73
N GLN A 141 13.48 -35.56 18.32
CA GLN A 141 13.03 -35.64 16.93
C GLN A 141 13.08 -34.28 16.20
N GLN A 142 12.70 -33.21 16.89
CA GLN A 142 12.64 -31.86 16.31
C GLN A 142 14.04 -31.32 16.00
N THR A 143 15.04 -31.68 16.79
CA THR A 143 16.44 -31.28 16.60
C THR A 143 17.02 -31.92 15.35
N ILE A 144 16.86 -33.23 15.21
CA ILE A 144 17.33 -33.97 14.02
C ILE A 144 16.64 -33.44 12.76
N ALA A 145 15.33 -33.19 12.82
CA ALA A 145 14.61 -32.63 11.68
C ALA A 145 15.13 -31.23 11.27
N ALA A 146 15.48 -30.38 12.25
CA ALA A 146 16.03 -29.06 12.00
C ALA A 146 17.46 -29.12 11.41
N GLU A 147 18.33 -30.00 11.90
CA GLU A 147 19.69 -30.18 11.38
C GLU A 147 19.70 -30.71 9.94
N VAL A 148 18.88 -31.71 9.66
CA VAL A 148 18.74 -32.27 8.31
C VAL A 148 18.20 -31.22 7.35
N TYR A 149 17.19 -30.46 7.79
CA TYR A 149 16.65 -29.36 7.00
C TYR A 149 17.73 -28.32 6.67
N ASN A 150 18.54 -27.91 7.66
CA ASN A 150 19.66 -26.99 7.44
C ASN A 150 20.65 -27.51 6.42
N LEU A 151 21.08 -28.76 6.57
CA LEU A 151 22.04 -29.36 5.67
C LEU A 151 21.51 -29.36 4.24
N LEU A 152 20.29 -29.85 4.05
CA LEU A 152 19.63 -29.84 2.74
C LEU A 152 19.43 -28.43 2.18
N SER A 153 19.33 -27.42 3.04
CA SER A 153 19.16 -26.02 2.65
C SER A 153 20.48 -25.37 2.23
N ALA A 154 21.60 -25.76 2.85
CA ALA A 154 22.94 -25.28 2.52
C ALA A 154 23.50 -25.93 1.24
N CYS A 155 23.02 -27.13 0.90
CA CYS A 155 23.40 -27.89 -0.28
C CYS A 155 22.61 -27.47 -1.53
N ASN A 156 23.26 -27.48 -2.69
CA ASN A 156 22.56 -27.40 -3.98
C ASN A 156 21.92 -28.77 -4.29
N PRO A 157 20.58 -28.89 -4.38
CA PRO A 157 19.91 -30.17 -4.63
C PRO A 157 20.36 -30.86 -5.92
N ALA A 158 20.79 -30.10 -6.95
CA ALA A 158 21.23 -30.66 -8.22
C ALA A 158 22.51 -31.50 -8.08
N ASP A 159 23.42 -31.10 -7.20
CA ASP A 159 24.69 -31.80 -6.97
C ASP A 159 24.47 -33.23 -6.43
N TYR A 160 23.32 -33.45 -5.78
CA TYR A 160 22.90 -34.74 -5.20
C TYR A 160 21.82 -35.47 -6.00
N GLY A 161 21.44 -34.96 -7.20
CA GLY A 161 20.37 -35.54 -8.01
C GLY A 161 18.97 -35.36 -7.40
N LEU A 162 18.80 -34.38 -6.51
CA LEU A 162 17.56 -34.11 -5.78
C LEU A 162 16.70 -33.03 -6.43
N SER A 163 17.00 -32.61 -7.65
CA SER A 163 16.30 -31.51 -8.35
C SER A 163 14.79 -31.73 -8.52
N ARG A 164 14.33 -32.99 -8.48
CA ARG A 164 12.91 -33.38 -8.62
C ARG A 164 12.24 -33.76 -7.30
N VAL A 165 12.90 -33.53 -6.16
CA VAL A 165 12.36 -33.87 -4.84
C VAL A 165 11.51 -32.73 -4.30
N ASP A 166 10.24 -33.01 -4.04
CA ASP A 166 9.32 -32.04 -3.42
C ASP A 166 9.19 -32.25 -1.91
N ILE A 167 9.28 -33.50 -1.44
CA ILE A 167 9.02 -33.87 -0.06
C ILE A 167 10.18 -34.69 0.50
N VAL A 168 10.62 -34.33 1.70
CA VAL A 168 11.56 -35.11 2.50
C VAL A 168 10.79 -35.85 3.58
N ARG A 169 10.90 -37.18 3.60
CA ARG A 169 10.37 -38.05 4.65
C ARG A 169 11.52 -38.50 5.54
N LEU A 170 11.53 -37.99 6.76
CA LEU A 170 12.52 -38.29 7.77
C LEU A 170 12.01 -39.43 8.67
N TYR A 171 12.86 -40.42 8.88
CA TYR A 171 12.61 -41.58 9.72
C TYR A 171 13.69 -41.64 10.79
N GLY A 172 13.25 -41.68 12.03
CA GLY A 172 14.14 -41.98 13.14
C GLY A 172 14.24 -43.49 13.34
N LEU A 173 15.44 -44.06 13.25
CA LEU A 173 15.71 -45.50 13.29
C LEU A 173 16.47 -45.88 14.55
N GLU A 174 16.05 -46.99 15.17
CA GLU A 174 16.80 -47.69 16.21
C GLU A 174 17.86 -48.62 15.58
N ASN A 175 18.84 -49.10 16.36
CA ASN A 175 19.94 -49.96 15.89
C ASN A 175 19.49 -51.18 15.07
N ASN A 176 18.27 -51.68 15.28
CA ASN A 176 17.70 -52.80 14.52
C ASN A 176 16.82 -52.35 13.32
N HIS A 177 17.07 -51.15 12.78
CA HIS A 177 16.31 -50.54 11.67
C HIS A 177 14.81 -50.34 11.92
N LYS A 178 14.34 -50.50 13.16
CA LYS A 178 12.95 -50.24 13.55
C LYS A 178 12.70 -48.73 13.54
N THR A 179 11.64 -48.31 12.86
CA THR A 179 11.22 -46.89 12.84
C THR A 179 10.58 -46.52 14.16
N LEU A 180 11.16 -45.56 14.88
CA LEU A 180 10.62 -45.00 16.12
C LEU A 180 9.65 -43.84 15.84
N TRP A 181 10.02 -42.98 14.90
CA TRP A 181 9.19 -41.84 14.50
C TRP A 181 9.34 -41.52 13.02
N LYS A 182 8.37 -40.77 12.49
CA LYS A 182 8.32 -40.32 11.10
C LYS A 182 7.89 -38.86 11.05
N GLN A 183 8.61 -38.06 10.27
CA GLN A 183 8.26 -36.67 9.98
C GLN A 183 8.32 -36.43 8.47
N SER A 184 7.56 -35.46 7.98
CA SER A 184 7.61 -35.06 6.59
C SER A 184 7.61 -33.55 6.49
N PHE A 185 8.48 -33.01 5.66
CA PHE A 185 8.57 -31.58 5.39
C PHE A 185 8.89 -31.35 3.91
N PRO A 186 8.47 -30.22 3.33
CA PRO A 186 8.83 -29.87 1.96
C PRO A 186 10.34 -29.67 1.86
N MET A 187 10.94 -30.06 0.72
CA MET A 187 12.36 -29.83 0.45
C MET A 187 12.69 -28.33 0.58
N PRO A 188 13.75 -27.93 1.32
CA PRO A 188 14.15 -26.54 1.43
C PRO A 188 14.46 -25.96 0.04
N LYS A 189 13.58 -25.08 -0.45
CA LYS A 189 13.80 -24.33 -1.69
C LYS A 189 14.61 -23.07 -1.41
N ILE A 190 15.90 -23.25 -1.08
CA ILE A 190 16.82 -22.10 -0.93
C ILE A 190 17.21 -21.53 -2.30
N GLN A 191 17.21 -22.36 -3.33
CA GLN A 191 17.53 -21.91 -4.67
C GLN A 191 16.49 -20.94 -5.21
N ALA A 192 16.97 -19.98 -6.00
CA ALA A 192 16.12 -19.14 -6.82
C ALA A 192 15.26 -20.05 -7.69
N THR A 193 13.95 -20.02 -7.47
CA THR A 193 12.98 -20.66 -8.35
C THR A 193 12.91 -19.87 -9.65
N ALA A 194 12.34 -20.44 -10.72
CA ALA A 194 12.06 -19.68 -11.94
C ALA A 194 11.23 -18.42 -11.64
N ASP A 195 10.31 -18.52 -10.67
CA ASP A 195 9.52 -17.40 -10.15
C ASP A 195 10.36 -16.32 -9.47
N ASP A 196 11.51 -16.65 -8.86
CA ASP A 196 12.38 -15.64 -8.24
C ASP A 196 13.22 -14.87 -9.27
N GLN A 197 13.43 -15.45 -10.45
CA GLN A 197 14.10 -14.79 -11.58
C GLN A 197 13.13 -13.89 -12.36
N ASP A 198 11.85 -14.26 -12.42
CA ASP A 198 10.81 -13.41 -13.01
C ASP A 198 10.33 -12.36 -12.00
N LEU A 199 10.75 -11.12 -12.19
CA LEU A 199 10.29 -9.98 -11.38
C LEU A 199 8.77 -9.80 -11.46
N TYR A 200 8.11 -10.18 -12.56
CA TYR A 200 6.68 -9.97 -12.71
C TYR A 200 5.84 -11.07 -12.05
N SER A 201 6.46 -12.20 -11.68
CA SER A 201 5.77 -13.30 -10.99
C SER A 201 5.21 -12.86 -9.63
N PHE A 202 3.95 -13.25 -9.37
CA PHE A 202 3.31 -13.06 -8.07
C PHE A 202 3.88 -13.98 -7.00
N ASN A 203 4.66 -14.99 -7.37
CA ASN A 203 5.33 -15.89 -6.44
C ASN A 203 6.76 -15.45 -6.13
N ASN A 204 7.29 -14.43 -6.82
CA ASN A 204 8.64 -13.92 -6.59
C ASN A 204 8.78 -13.45 -5.14
N ARG A 205 9.64 -14.12 -4.37
CA ARG A 205 9.78 -13.88 -2.93
C ARG A 205 10.40 -12.51 -2.65
N PHE A 206 11.36 -12.11 -3.48
CA PHE A 206 12.05 -10.83 -3.34
C PHE A 206 11.13 -9.67 -3.72
N SER A 207 10.39 -9.80 -4.82
CA SER A 207 9.41 -8.80 -5.23
C SER A 207 8.44 -8.46 -4.10
N ASN A 208 7.74 -9.48 -3.60
CA ASN A 208 6.68 -9.30 -2.61
C ASN A 208 7.20 -8.85 -1.24
N THR A 209 8.45 -9.21 -0.90
CA THR A 209 9.05 -8.86 0.41
C THR A 209 9.68 -7.47 0.41
N LEU A 210 10.38 -7.09 -0.66
CA LEU A 210 11.27 -5.93 -0.68
C LEU A 210 10.68 -4.72 -1.42
N PHE A 211 9.92 -4.93 -2.50
CA PHE A 211 9.43 -3.80 -3.30
C PHE A 211 8.38 -3.00 -2.55
N PHE A 212 7.50 -3.64 -1.78
CA PHE A 212 6.53 -2.92 -0.96
C PHE A 212 7.19 -1.95 0.04
N PRO A 213 8.01 -2.40 1.02
CA PRO A 213 8.64 -1.46 1.96
C PRO A 213 9.58 -0.48 1.24
N GLY A 214 10.27 -0.91 0.19
CA GLY A 214 11.11 -0.05 -0.63
C GLY A 214 10.32 1.08 -1.31
N PHE A 215 9.20 0.78 -1.95
CA PHE A 215 8.36 1.78 -2.61
C PHE A 215 7.62 2.67 -1.62
N MET A 216 7.24 2.16 -0.45
CA MET A 216 6.68 3.02 0.62
C MET A 216 7.73 4.00 1.16
N LEU A 217 8.99 3.58 1.29
CA LEU A 217 10.09 4.47 1.67
C LEU A 217 10.34 5.52 0.57
N ILE A 218 10.40 5.09 -0.69
CA ILE A 218 10.56 6.02 -1.83
C ILE A 218 9.38 7.01 -1.86
N ALA A 219 8.14 6.55 -1.71
CA ALA A 219 6.96 7.40 -1.63
C ALA A 219 7.05 8.45 -0.51
N ALA A 220 7.57 8.07 0.67
CA ALA A 220 7.80 9.00 1.77
C ALA A 220 8.89 10.04 1.45
N LEU A 221 9.98 9.62 0.79
CA LEU A 221 11.05 10.52 0.34
C LEU A 221 10.56 11.50 -0.73
N LEU A 222 9.80 11.01 -1.72
CA LEU A 222 9.19 11.83 -2.76
C LEU A 222 8.22 12.87 -2.15
N ASN A 223 7.44 12.47 -1.15
CA ASN A 223 6.57 13.39 -0.40
C ASN A 223 7.36 14.44 0.42
N SER A 224 8.65 14.25 0.66
CA SER A 224 9.46 15.24 1.38
C SER A 224 9.99 16.35 0.47
N MET A 225 9.81 16.24 -0.85
CA MET A 225 10.34 17.17 -1.85
C MET A 225 9.21 18.02 -2.47
N PRO A 226 9.17 19.36 -2.26
CA PRO A 226 8.09 20.21 -2.77
C PRO A 226 7.92 20.16 -4.30
N VAL A 227 9.01 20.09 -5.06
CA VAL A 227 8.98 20.00 -6.53
C VAL A 227 8.28 18.72 -6.98
N ILE A 228 8.53 17.59 -6.31
CA ILE A 228 7.88 16.32 -6.62
C ILE A 228 6.42 16.34 -6.19
N GLN A 229 6.09 16.94 -5.04
CA GLN A 229 4.70 17.14 -4.64
C GLN A 229 3.90 17.94 -5.67
N PHE A 230 4.51 18.96 -6.27
CA PHE A 230 3.90 19.71 -7.36
C PHE A 230 3.69 18.83 -8.60
N LEU A 231 4.71 18.10 -9.04
CA LEU A 231 4.64 17.25 -10.24
C LEU A 231 3.67 16.06 -10.10
N LEU A 232 3.65 15.40 -8.94
CA LEU A 232 2.78 14.25 -8.66
C LEU A 232 1.46 14.63 -7.97
N GLY A 233 1.26 15.92 -7.70
CA GLY A 233 0.03 16.43 -7.07
C GLY A 233 -1.21 16.06 -7.87
N GLY A 234 -1.12 16.07 -9.21
CA GLY A 234 -2.20 15.65 -10.11
C GLY A 234 -2.67 14.21 -9.89
N VAL A 235 -1.78 13.30 -9.49
CA VAL A 235 -2.16 11.91 -9.18
C VAL A 235 -2.97 11.84 -7.88
N THR A 236 -2.57 12.61 -6.87
CA THR A 236 -3.32 12.68 -5.60
C THR A 236 -4.68 13.28 -5.80
N ILE A 237 -4.77 14.37 -6.57
CA ILE A 237 -6.04 14.97 -6.99
C ILE A 237 -6.90 13.96 -7.74
N TRP A 238 -6.33 13.24 -8.71
CA TRP A 238 -7.08 12.25 -9.46
C TRP A 238 -7.62 11.11 -8.58
N ILE A 239 -6.85 10.62 -7.61
CA ILE A 239 -7.33 9.61 -6.64
C ILE A 239 -8.42 10.19 -5.74
N HIS A 240 -8.29 11.44 -5.32
CA HIS A 240 -9.31 12.17 -4.55
C HIS A 240 -10.64 12.25 -5.33
N GLU A 241 -10.60 12.69 -6.59
CA GLU A 241 -11.78 12.75 -7.46
C GLU A 241 -12.37 11.35 -7.73
N CYS A 242 -11.52 10.35 -7.93
CA CYS A 242 -11.97 8.96 -7.99
C CYS A 242 -12.65 8.51 -6.68
N GLY A 243 -12.24 9.04 -5.54
CA GLY A 243 -12.89 8.86 -4.25
C GLY A 243 -14.36 9.29 -4.28
N HIS A 244 -14.65 10.52 -4.73
CA HIS A 244 -16.02 10.97 -4.98
C HIS A 244 -16.75 10.07 -5.96
N ALA A 245 -16.11 9.76 -7.10
CA ALA A 245 -16.73 9.00 -8.16
C ALA A 245 -17.11 7.58 -7.72
N THR A 246 -16.27 6.91 -6.91
CA THR A 246 -16.58 5.57 -6.41
C THR A 246 -17.77 5.56 -5.45
N VAL A 247 -17.92 6.56 -4.58
CA VAL A 247 -19.13 6.71 -3.75
C VAL A 247 -20.36 6.93 -4.65
N ALA A 248 -20.25 7.84 -5.62
CA ALA A 248 -21.33 8.13 -6.56
C ALA A 248 -21.76 6.90 -7.38
N TRP A 249 -20.82 6.17 -7.97
CA TRP A 249 -21.10 4.97 -8.75
C TRP A 249 -21.75 3.87 -7.90
N LEU A 250 -21.28 3.65 -6.67
CA LEU A 250 -21.87 2.66 -5.77
C LEU A 250 -23.27 3.06 -5.25
N CYS A 251 -23.57 4.36 -5.22
CA CYS A 251 -24.91 4.88 -4.92
C CYS A 251 -25.82 4.99 -6.17
N GLY A 252 -25.31 4.62 -7.35
CA GLY A 252 -26.06 4.65 -8.61
C GLY A 252 -26.11 6.02 -9.30
N TYR A 253 -25.27 6.98 -8.90
CA TYR A 253 -25.18 8.31 -9.52
C TYR A 253 -24.12 8.34 -10.62
N ARG A 254 -24.38 9.12 -11.66
CA ARG A 254 -23.37 9.39 -12.70
C ARG A 254 -22.24 10.19 -12.08
N ALA A 255 -21.01 9.78 -12.32
CA ALA A 255 -19.83 10.53 -11.93
C ALA A 255 -18.74 10.41 -12.98
N LEU A 256 -18.03 11.52 -13.22
CA LEU A 256 -16.84 11.57 -14.07
C LEU A 256 -15.71 12.26 -13.30
N PRO A 257 -14.71 11.51 -12.79
CA PRO A 257 -13.57 12.09 -12.11
C PRO A 257 -12.62 12.70 -13.14
N LEU A 258 -12.40 14.01 -13.06
CA LEU A 258 -11.50 14.73 -13.96
C LEU A 258 -10.16 15.01 -13.26
N PRO A 259 -9.02 14.89 -13.95
CA PRO A 259 -7.68 14.96 -13.34
C PRO A 259 -7.28 16.37 -12.85
N PHE A 260 -8.18 17.34 -12.90
CA PHE A 260 -7.94 18.74 -12.53
C PHE A 260 -8.76 19.19 -11.29
N GLY A 261 -9.16 18.23 -10.44
CA GLY A 261 -9.81 18.53 -9.15
C GLY A 261 -11.29 18.82 -9.27
N TRP A 262 -11.97 18.11 -10.17
CA TRP A 262 -13.41 18.24 -10.36
C TRP A 262 -14.06 16.90 -10.66
N THR A 263 -15.07 16.53 -9.88
CA THR A 263 -15.94 15.38 -10.17
C THR A 263 -17.33 15.87 -10.51
N ASN A 264 -17.70 15.74 -11.78
CA ASN A 264 -19.07 16.03 -12.20
C ASN A 264 -19.98 14.88 -11.74
N THR A 265 -20.92 15.16 -10.84
CA THR A 265 -21.91 14.19 -10.36
C THR A 265 -23.32 14.55 -10.82
N GLY A 266 -24.11 13.55 -11.18
CA GLY A 266 -25.52 13.73 -11.54
C GLY A 266 -26.37 14.05 -10.30
N LEU A 267 -27.46 14.80 -10.49
CA LEU A 267 -28.40 15.14 -9.41
C LEU A 267 -29.34 13.97 -9.03
N HIS A 268 -29.52 13.02 -9.93
CA HIS A 268 -30.44 11.89 -9.74
C HIS A 268 -29.74 10.55 -9.96
N LYS A 269 -30.26 9.53 -9.27
CA LYS A 269 -29.88 8.14 -9.49
C LYS A 269 -30.15 7.75 -10.94
N SER A 270 -29.23 7.00 -11.53
CA SER A 270 -29.28 6.55 -12.92
C SER A 270 -29.25 5.04 -12.94
N LEU A 271 -30.36 4.39 -13.30
CA LEU A 271 -30.42 2.93 -13.46
C LEU A 271 -29.33 2.40 -14.39
N PHE A 272 -28.97 3.17 -15.42
CA PHE A 272 -27.85 2.85 -16.30
C PHE A 272 -26.52 2.68 -15.55
N VAL A 273 -26.23 3.53 -14.55
CA VAL A 273 -25.01 3.42 -13.75
C VAL A 273 -25.09 2.21 -12.83
N TYR A 274 -26.21 2.05 -12.13
CA TYR A 274 -26.43 0.91 -11.24
C TYR A 274 -26.24 -0.44 -11.98
N PHE A 275 -26.95 -0.64 -13.09
CA PHE A 275 -26.82 -1.85 -13.90
C PHE A 275 -25.47 -1.94 -14.61
N GLY A 276 -24.86 -0.81 -14.98
CA GLY A 276 -23.51 -0.77 -15.53
C GLY A 276 -22.46 -1.31 -14.56
N VAL A 277 -22.43 -0.79 -13.33
CA VAL A 277 -21.51 -1.27 -12.27
C VAL A 277 -21.82 -2.74 -11.93
N LEU A 278 -23.10 -3.12 -11.81
CA LEU A 278 -23.47 -4.51 -11.53
C LEU A 278 -22.99 -5.46 -12.64
N THR A 279 -23.05 -5.02 -13.90
CA THR A 279 -22.52 -5.78 -15.04
C THR A 279 -21.00 -5.94 -14.94
N LEU A 280 -20.27 -4.88 -14.59
CA LEU A 280 -18.81 -4.95 -14.37
C LEU A 280 -18.45 -5.91 -13.22
N LEU A 281 -19.23 -5.89 -12.12
CA LEU A 281 -19.04 -6.82 -11.00
C LEU A 281 -19.35 -8.26 -11.40
N LEU A 282 -20.39 -8.49 -12.20
CA LEU A 282 -20.71 -9.82 -12.76
C LEU A 282 -19.59 -10.32 -13.67
N LEU A 283 -19.02 -9.44 -14.51
CA LEU A 283 -17.87 -9.77 -15.35
C LEU A 283 -16.63 -10.09 -14.51
N LEU A 284 -16.38 -9.34 -13.43
CA LEU A 284 -15.28 -9.62 -12.49
C LEU A 284 -15.46 -11.00 -11.82
N PHE A 285 -16.68 -11.30 -11.35
CA PHE A 285 -17.01 -12.60 -10.78
C PHE A 285 -16.82 -13.73 -11.79
N TRP A 286 -17.36 -13.56 -13.00
CA TRP A 286 -17.29 -14.57 -14.06
C TRP A 286 -15.85 -14.83 -14.52
N THR A 287 -15.05 -13.77 -14.67
CA THR A 287 -13.63 -13.89 -15.02
C THR A 287 -12.85 -14.57 -13.90
N GLY A 288 -13.10 -14.19 -12.64
CA GLY A 288 -12.51 -14.86 -11.47
C GLY A 288 -12.87 -16.34 -11.41
N LYS A 289 -14.13 -16.70 -11.71
CA LYS A 289 -14.57 -18.10 -11.79
C LYS A 289 -13.87 -18.86 -12.93
N LYS A 290 -13.78 -18.27 -14.12
CA LYS A 290 -13.14 -18.87 -15.30
C LYS A 290 -11.66 -19.16 -15.05
N GLU A 291 -10.97 -18.25 -14.36
CA GLU A 291 -9.54 -18.36 -14.03
C GLU A 291 -9.27 -19.01 -12.66
N GLN A 292 -10.31 -19.56 -12.01
CA GLN A 292 -10.25 -20.20 -10.69
C GLN A 292 -9.66 -19.32 -9.58
N LYS A 293 -9.76 -17.99 -9.71
CA LYS A 293 -9.36 -17.02 -8.69
C LYS A 293 -10.56 -16.74 -7.79
N ARG A 294 -10.50 -17.18 -6.53
CA ARG A 294 -11.60 -17.00 -5.55
C ARG A 294 -11.75 -15.56 -5.06
N TRP A 295 -10.65 -14.82 -4.97
CA TRP A 295 -10.65 -13.49 -4.36
C TRP A 295 -11.48 -12.45 -5.15
N PRO A 296 -11.41 -12.35 -6.51
CA PRO A 296 -12.23 -11.39 -7.26
C PRO A 296 -13.72 -11.75 -7.18
N MET A 297 -14.04 -13.04 -7.03
CA MET A 297 -15.42 -13.49 -6.84
C MET A 297 -16.00 -12.97 -5.53
N VAL A 298 -15.24 -13.11 -4.42
CA VAL A 298 -15.65 -12.60 -3.11
C VAL A 298 -15.77 -11.08 -3.14
N LEU A 299 -14.79 -10.39 -3.76
CA LEU A 299 -14.82 -8.93 -3.90
C LEU A 299 -16.05 -8.47 -4.69
N ALA A 300 -16.36 -9.12 -5.83
CA ALA A 300 -17.51 -8.79 -6.65
C ALA A 300 -18.84 -8.93 -5.90
N ILE A 301 -19.01 -10.02 -5.13
CA ILE A 301 -20.20 -10.24 -4.31
C ILE A 301 -20.30 -9.16 -3.21
N ALA A 302 -19.21 -8.91 -2.49
CA ALA A 302 -19.20 -7.91 -1.43
C ALA A 302 -19.54 -6.51 -1.95
N LEU A 303 -18.96 -6.11 -3.09
CA LEU A 303 -19.26 -4.83 -3.74
C LEU A 303 -20.68 -4.77 -4.29
N ALA A 304 -21.25 -5.87 -4.80
CA ALA A 304 -22.62 -5.89 -5.29
C ALA A 304 -23.65 -5.71 -4.15
N ILE A 305 -23.40 -6.37 -3.00
CA ILE A 305 -24.21 -6.19 -1.78
C ILE A 305 -24.08 -4.75 -1.28
N LEU A 306 -22.85 -4.23 -1.22
CA LEU A 306 -22.60 -2.86 -0.81
C LEU A 306 -23.29 -1.85 -1.75
N GLN A 307 -23.18 -2.04 -3.06
CA GLN A 307 -23.86 -1.20 -4.06
C GLN A 307 -25.38 -1.23 -3.87
N PHE A 308 -25.98 -2.40 -3.65
CA PHE A 308 -27.42 -2.51 -3.39
C PHE A 308 -27.82 -1.70 -2.15
N TYR A 309 -27.08 -1.86 -1.05
CA TYR A 309 -27.30 -1.11 0.18
C TYR A 309 -27.16 0.41 -0.03
N LEU A 310 -26.06 0.85 -0.62
CA LEU A 310 -25.78 2.27 -0.86
C LEU A 310 -26.77 2.91 -1.85
N THR A 311 -27.20 2.18 -2.87
CA THR A 311 -28.15 2.72 -3.88
C THR A 311 -29.57 2.82 -3.35
N TRP A 312 -30.07 1.79 -2.65
CA TRP A 312 -31.50 1.67 -2.36
C TRP A 312 -31.88 1.99 -0.91
N LEU A 313 -30.99 1.78 0.05
CA LEU A 313 -31.31 1.90 1.48
C LEU A 313 -30.83 3.22 2.09
N ILE A 314 -29.84 3.88 1.48
CA ILE A 314 -29.28 5.13 1.98
C ILE A 314 -30.08 6.35 1.51
N SER A 315 -30.25 7.32 2.42
CA SER A 315 -30.89 8.62 2.16
C SER A 315 -30.01 9.56 1.33
N GLU A 316 -30.62 10.52 0.64
CA GLU A 316 -29.88 11.54 -0.14
C GLU A 316 -28.92 12.36 0.73
N ASN A 317 -29.32 12.75 1.93
CA ASN A 317 -28.46 13.47 2.87
C ASN A 317 -27.23 12.65 3.29
N THR A 318 -27.39 11.33 3.47
CA THR A 318 -26.25 10.45 3.77
C THR A 318 -25.37 10.24 2.53
N TYR A 319 -25.96 10.21 1.33
CA TYR A 319 -25.19 10.20 0.08
C TYR A 319 -24.32 11.45 -0.05
N ASP A 320 -24.87 12.65 0.16
CA ASP A 320 -24.11 13.91 0.07
C ASP A 320 -22.98 13.97 1.12
N LEU A 321 -23.25 13.47 2.33
CA LEU A 321 -22.25 13.31 3.37
C LEU A 321 -21.13 12.36 2.93
N LEU A 322 -21.47 11.18 2.42
CA LEU A 322 -20.50 10.17 1.96
C LEU A 322 -19.73 10.66 0.73
N LEU A 323 -20.38 11.40 -0.16
CA LEU A 323 -19.76 11.99 -1.34
C LEU A 323 -18.69 12.98 -0.89
N SER A 324 -19.02 13.91 0.00
CA SER A 324 -18.09 14.89 0.57
C SER A 324 -16.98 14.24 1.39
N PHE A 325 -17.29 13.15 2.10
CA PHE A 325 -16.28 12.36 2.80
C PHE A 325 -15.34 11.63 1.81
N GLY A 326 -15.90 11.19 0.68
CA GLY A 326 -15.30 10.28 -0.27
C GLY A 326 -14.08 10.81 -0.99
N GLY A 327 -13.90 12.13 -1.13
CA GLY A 327 -12.71 12.74 -1.74
C GLY A 327 -11.45 12.36 -0.97
N VAL A 328 -11.28 12.96 0.20
CA VAL A 328 -10.18 12.62 1.11
C VAL A 328 -10.23 11.16 1.57
N GLY A 329 -11.43 10.61 1.77
CA GLY A 329 -11.60 9.20 2.13
C GLY A 329 -10.97 8.28 1.08
N GLY A 330 -11.15 8.60 -0.20
CA GLY A 330 -10.61 7.87 -1.35
C GLY A 330 -9.09 7.88 -1.38
N GLU A 331 -8.45 9.00 -1.01
CA GLU A 331 -6.99 9.06 -0.84
C GLU A 331 -6.46 7.96 0.10
N PHE A 332 -7.26 7.54 1.09
CA PHE A 332 -6.93 6.44 1.98
C PHE A 332 -7.38 5.08 1.46
N TYR A 333 -8.69 4.84 1.28
CA TYR A 333 -9.17 3.49 1.00
C TYR A 333 -8.87 3.03 -0.43
N LEU A 334 -8.90 3.89 -1.44
CA LEU A 334 -8.53 3.50 -2.81
C LEU A 334 -7.03 3.22 -2.89
N SER A 335 -6.20 4.11 -2.36
CA SER A 335 -4.75 3.88 -2.31
C SER A 335 -4.42 2.59 -1.57
N SER A 336 -5.11 2.30 -0.46
CA SER A 336 -4.92 1.05 0.29
C SER A 336 -5.32 -0.18 -0.52
N LEU A 337 -6.45 -0.13 -1.23
CA LEU A 337 -6.86 -1.22 -2.11
C LEU A 337 -5.86 -1.45 -3.25
N LEU A 338 -5.31 -0.37 -3.84
CA LEU A 338 -4.29 -0.43 -4.89
C LEU A 338 -2.94 -0.96 -4.37
N ILE A 339 -2.56 -0.61 -3.14
CA ILE A 339 -1.37 -1.16 -2.47
C ILE A 339 -1.58 -2.65 -2.17
N ILE A 340 -2.73 -3.02 -1.63
CA ILE A 340 -3.07 -4.41 -1.29
C ILE A 340 -3.13 -5.26 -2.56
N SER A 341 -3.69 -4.75 -3.66
CA SER A 341 -3.80 -5.48 -4.93
C SER A 341 -2.45 -5.82 -5.56
N PHE A 342 -1.35 -5.18 -5.13
CA PHE A 342 0.02 -5.58 -5.49
C PHE A 342 0.29 -7.09 -5.23
N TYR A 343 -0.31 -7.65 -4.18
CA TYR A 343 -0.13 -9.04 -3.78
C TYR A 343 -1.07 -10.03 -4.46
N PHE A 344 -2.11 -9.54 -5.14
CA PHE A 344 -3.17 -10.40 -5.67
C PHE A 344 -3.13 -10.41 -7.20
N PRO A 345 -3.04 -11.60 -7.83
CA PRO A 345 -3.09 -11.69 -9.27
C PRO A 345 -4.49 -11.32 -9.78
N MET A 346 -4.54 -10.37 -10.71
CA MET A 346 -5.72 -10.01 -11.50
C MET A 346 -5.78 -10.86 -12.78
N PRO A 347 -6.92 -10.83 -13.50
CA PRO A 347 -7.02 -11.52 -14.79
C PRO A 347 -5.89 -11.20 -15.76
N GLU A 348 -5.38 -12.23 -16.45
CA GLU A 348 -4.15 -12.15 -17.26
C GLU A 348 -4.18 -11.02 -18.30
N LYS A 349 -5.35 -10.77 -18.89
CA LYS A 349 -5.56 -9.70 -19.88
C LYS A 349 -5.23 -8.30 -19.38
N TRP A 350 -5.24 -8.08 -18.07
CA TRP A 350 -4.97 -6.77 -17.47
C TRP A 350 -3.48 -6.46 -17.37
N ARG A 351 -2.60 -7.45 -17.58
CA ARG A 351 -1.15 -7.32 -17.40
C ARG A 351 -0.78 -6.69 -16.04
N TRP A 352 -1.53 -7.08 -15.00
CA TRP A 352 -1.35 -6.55 -13.66
C TRP A 352 -0.01 -6.96 -13.02
N ASP A 353 0.59 -8.04 -13.52
CA ASP A 353 1.96 -8.46 -13.25
C ASP A 353 2.96 -7.29 -13.42
N PHE A 354 2.78 -6.49 -14.46
CA PHE A 354 3.57 -5.29 -14.76
C PHE A 354 3.03 -4.03 -14.07
N TYR A 355 1.73 -3.73 -14.24
CA TYR A 355 1.16 -2.45 -13.78
C TYR A 355 1.13 -2.27 -12.26
N ARG A 356 1.20 -3.35 -11.48
CA ARG A 356 1.21 -3.27 -10.02
C ARG A 356 2.36 -2.44 -9.46
N TYR A 357 3.50 -2.36 -10.14
CA TYR A 357 4.67 -1.60 -9.67
C TYR A 357 4.49 -0.08 -9.72
N PRO A 358 4.21 0.54 -10.89
CA PRO A 358 3.94 1.98 -10.93
C PRO A 358 2.71 2.34 -10.10
N VAL A 359 1.66 1.50 -10.09
CA VAL A 359 0.48 1.75 -9.26
C VAL A 359 0.80 1.72 -7.77
N LEU A 360 1.62 0.77 -7.31
CA LEU A 360 2.07 0.72 -5.91
C LEU A 360 2.81 2.00 -5.51
N LEU A 361 3.71 2.50 -6.36
CA LEU A 361 4.45 3.74 -6.07
C LEU A 361 3.52 4.96 -6.00
N LEU A 362 2.60 5.11 -6.97
CA LEU A 362 1.67 6.22 -7.04
C LEU A 362 0.64 6.19 -5.90
N ALA A 363 0.07 5.03 -5.61
CA ALA A 363 -0.83 4.82 -4.48
C ALA A 363 -0.10 5.03 -3.14
N GLY A 364 1.14 4.54 -3.03
CA GLY A 364 1.99 4.78 -1.87
C GLY A 364 2.27 6.28 -1.66
N PHE A 365 2.57 7.01 -2.73
CA PHE A 365 2.78 8.45 -2.70
C PHE A 365 1.55 9.19 -2.16
N THR A 366 0.36 8.91 -2.70
CA THR A 366 -0.88 9.52 -2.22
C THR A 366 -1.22 9.10 -0.79
N PHE A 367 -1.11 7.82 -0.45
CA PHE A 367 -1.44 7.32 0.89
C PHE A 367 -0.54 7.93 1.98
N VAL A 368 0.78 7.92 1.76
CA VAL A 368 1.76 8.45 2.72
C VAL A 368 1.61 9.96 2.83
N GLY A 369 1.50 10.69 1.71
CA GLY A 369 1.32 12.13 1.71
C GLY A 369 0.08 12.57 2.48
N SER A 370 -1.06 11.91 2.22
CA SER A 370 -2.33 12.19 2.89
C SER A 370 -2.25 11.84 4.39
N THR A 371 -1.63 10.70 4.74
CA THR A 371 -1.43 10.32 6.13
C THR A 371 -0.55 11.33 6.89
N MET A 372 0.55 11.78 6.29
CA MET A 372 1.43 12.77 6.90
C MET A 372 0.71 14.11 7.10
N ARG A 373 -0.02 14.58 6.09
CA ARG A 373 -0.84 15.80 6.15
C ARG A 373 -1.84 15.74 7.30
N TRP A 374 -2.63 14.68 7.39
CA TRP A 374 -3.67 14.57 8.43
C TRP A 374 -3.12 14.40 9.85
N ARG A 375 -1.94 13.78 10.01
CA ARG A 375 -1.21 13.78 11.28
C ARG A 375 -0.68 15.16 11.65
N GLN A 376 -0.19 15.94 10.68
CA GLN A 376 0.23 17.33 10.90
C GLN A 376 -0.96 18.23 11.28
N ILE A 377 -2.13 18.00 10.68
CA ILE A 377 -3.37 18.71 11.05
C ILE A 377 -3.76 18.38 12.50
N GLN A 378 -3.68 17.10 12.89
CA GLN A 378 -3.97 16.64 14.25
C GLN A 378 -3.00 17.24 15.28
N SER A 379 -1.71 17.34 14.96
CA SER A 379 -0.70 17.94 15.84
C SER A 379 -0.70 19.47 15.83
N GLY A 380 -1.57 20.12 15.05
CA GLY A 380 -1.67 21.56 14.99
C GLY A 380 -0.73 22.24 14.00
N LEU A 381 0.13 21.49 13.33
CA LEU A 381 1.17 21.98 12.42
C LEU A 381 0.64 22.41 11.05
N GLN A 382 -0.58 21.99 10.70
CA GLN A 382 -1.22 22.37 9.44
C GLN A 382 -2.73 22.63 9.65
N SER A 383 -3.34 23.44 8.79
CA SER A 383 -4.80 23.63 8.77
C SER A 383 -5.50 22.54 8.00
N ILE A 384 -6.75 22.27 8.40
CA ILE A 384 -7.71 21.56 7.56
C ILE A 384 -7.78 22.26 6.18
N PRO A 385 -7.71 21.50 5.07
CA PRO A 385 -7.84 22.06 3.73
C PRO A 385 -9.30 22.48 3.49
N TRP A 386 -9.61 23.74 3.79
CA TRP A 386 -10.92 24.33 3.53
C TRP A 386 -11.03 24.79 2.07
N GLY A 387 -12.25 24.77 1.54
CA GLY A 387 -12.59 25.26 0.21
C GLY A 387 -12.24 24.32 -0.94
N THR A 388 -12.45 24.78 -2.17
CA THR A 388 -12.07 24.03 -3.39
C THR A 388 -10.69 24.44 -3.85
N MET A 389 -10.05 23.56 -4.63
CA MET A 389 -8.72 23.84 -5.20
C MET A 389 -8.74 25.07 -6.12
N LEU A 390 -9.83 25.31 -6.84
CA LEU A 390 -9.95 26.39 -7.83
C LEU A 390 -10.39 27.73 -7.24
N PHE A 391 -11.24 27.74 -6.21
CA PHE A 391 -11.83 28.96 -5.65
C PHE A 391 -11.34 29.28 -4.22
N GLY A 392 -10.47 28.44 -3.67
CA GLY A 392 -9.79 28.65 -2.39
C GLY A 392 -10.69 28.48 -1.17
N SER A 393 -10.15 28.82 0.00
CA SER A 393 -10.73 28.50 1.32
C SER A 393 -12.10 29.12 1.64
N GLY A 394 -12.55 30.09 0.84
CA GLY A 394 -13.85 30.74 0.98
C GLY A 394 -15.00 30.03 0.26
N ASP A 395 -14.70 29.03 -0.58
CA ASP A 395 -15.71 28.33 -1.35
C ASP A 395 -16.47 27.30 -0.49
N ALA A 396 -17.79 27.43 -0.44
CA ALA A 396 -18.67 26.48 0.22
C ALA A 396 -18.68 25.10 -0.46
N GLY A 397 -18.18 25.02 -1.71
CA GLY A 397 -18.11 23.80 -2.50
C GLY A 397 -17.13 22.74 -1.98
N GLY A 398 -16.16 23.09 -1.12
CA GLY A 398 -15.12 22.17 -0.66
C GLY A 398 -15.64 21.07 0.27
N ASP A 399 -15.05 19.89 0.20
CA ASP A 399 -15.44 18.70 0.98
C ASP A 399 -15.62 18.99 2.47
N MET A 400 -14.63 19.64 3.08
CA MET A 400 -14.63 19.90 4.52
C MET A 400 -15.76 20.88 4.89
N ASN A 401 -16.03 21.87 4.03
CA ASN A 401 -17.13 22.82 4.22
C ASN A 401 -18.48 22.10 4.16
N ARG A 402 -18.66 21.16 3.23
CA ARG A 402 -19.87 20.35 3.13
C ARG A 402 -20.06 19.43 4.34
N LEU A 403 -19.00 18.79 4.82
CA LEU A 403 -19.05 17.98 6.05
C LEU A 403 -19.51 18.81 7.26
N VAL A 404 -19.02 20.05 7.39
CA VAL A 404 -19.50 20.99 8.42
C VAL A 404 -20.99 21.32 8.22
N GLY A 405 -21.44 21.49 6.98
CA GLY A 405 -22.86 21.62 6.64
C GLY A 405 -23.73 20.46 7.12
N HIS A 406 -23.17 19.24 7.18
CA HIS A 406 -23.81 18.06 7.77
C HIS A 406 -23.59 17.93 9.29
N GLY A 407 -23.14 18.99 9.97
CA GLY A 407 -22.98 19.05 11.43
C GLY A 407 -21.69 18.42 11.96
N TRP A 408 -20.70 18.17 11.11
CA TRP A 408 -19.38 17.74 11.60
C TRP A 408 -18.61 18.95 12.15
N ASN A 409 -17.94 18.75 13.28
CA ASN A 409 -16.97 19.72 13.78
C ASN A 409 -15.55 19.37 13.31
N ASP A 410 -14.63 20.32 13.41
CA ASP A 410 -13.23 20.18 12.99
C ASP A 410 -12.57 18.92 13.59
N GLN A 411 -12.82 18.64 14.88
CA GLN A 411 -12.22 17.50 15.57
C GLN A 411 -12.74 16.17 15.02
N ARG A 412 -14.05 16.06 14.75
CA ARG A 412 -14.66 14.87 14.16
C ARG A 412 -14.09 14.59 12.76
N ILE A 413 -13.86 15.63 11.96
CA ILE A 413 -13.23 15.52 10.64
C ILE A 413 -11.82 14.95 10.80
N ILE A 414 -10.99 15.55 11.66
CA ILE A 414 -9.61 15.14 11.93
C ILE A 414 -9.56 13.68 12.42
N ASP A 415 -10.37 13.33 13.41
CA ASP A 415 -10.37 12.00 14.02
C ASP A 415 -10.86 10.93 13.04
N SER A 416 -11.86 11.25 12.20
CA SER A 416 -12.38 10.30 11.21
C SER A 416 -11.33 9.96 10.16
N TYR A 417 -10.64 10.95 9.59
CA TYR A 417 -9.62 10.70 8.57
C TYR A 417 -8.34 10.06 9.15
N ASN A 418 -7.90 10.45 10.35
CA ASN A 418 -6.79 9.78 11.00
C ASN A 418 -7.13 8.33 11.38
N SER A 419 -8.36 8.07 11.85
CA SER A 419 -8.84 6.70 12.14
C SER A 419 -8.91 5.86 10.86
N LEU A 420 -9.44 6.41 9.77
CA LEU A 420 -9.49 5.74 8.47
C LEU A 420 -8.08 5.41 7.97
N SER A 421 -7.15 6.36 8.02
CA SER A 421 -5.72 6.15 7.70
C SER A 421 -5.13 5.01 8.55
N GLY A 422 -5.38 5.00 9.86
CA GLY A 422 -4.91 3.97 10.78
C GLY A 422 -5.45 2.57 10.45
N LEU A 423 -6.75 2.45 10.15
CA LEU A 423 -7.39 1.19 9.75
C LEU A 423 -6.84 0.69 8.41
N CYS A 424 -6.70 1.58 7.43
CA CYS A 424 -6.09 1.31 6.13
C CYS A 424 -4.64 0.82 6.26
N LEU A 425 -3.83 1.51 7.08
CA LEU A 425 -2.46 1.11 7.35
C LEU A 425 -2.39 -0.26 8.03
N LEU A 426 -3.28 -0.52 8.99
CA LEU A 426 -3.37 -1.83 9.65
C LEU A 426 -3.71 -2.93 8.62
N ALA A 427 -4.64 -2.69 7.70
CA ALA A 427 -4.98 -3.63 6.64
C ALA A 427 -3.79 -3.91 5.70
N ILE A 428 -3.10 -2.85 5.24
CA ILE A 428 -1.90 -2.97 4.40
C ILE A 428 -0.82 -3.80 5.11
N ILE A 429 -0.50 -3.46 6.37
CA ILE A 429 0.51 -4.16 7.16
C ILE A 429 0.09 -5.62 7.39
N SER A 430 -1.19 -5.89 7.65
CA SER A 430 -1.68 -7.25 7.87
C SER A 430 -1.52 -8.12 6.63
N VAL A 431 -1.85 -7.59 5.45
CA VAL A 431 -1.65 -8.29 4.17
C VAL A 431 -0.16 -8.49 3.91
N TYR A 432 0.67 -7.46 4.11
CA TYR A 432 2.11 -7.57 3.96
C TYR A 432 2.69 -8.67 4.87
N ILE A 433 2.36 -8.65 6.16
CA ILE A 433 2.80 -9.66 7.13
C ILE A 433 2.31 -11.05 6.69
N TYR A 434 1.07 -11.20 6.27
CA TYR A 434 0.56 -12.48 5.78
C TYR A 434 1.39 -13.03 4.61
N PHE A 435 1.68 -12.21 3.59
CA PHE A 435 2.50 -12.65 2.44
C PHE A 435 3.97 -12.86 2.80
N PHE A 436 4.53 -12.00 3.65
CA PHE A 436 5.88 -12.15 4.18
C PHE A 436 6.03 -13.46 4.95
N LEU A 437 5.10 -13.77 5.85
CA LEU A 437 5.04 -15.03 6.58
C LEU A 437 4.81 -16.21 5.63
N LYS A 438 3.84 -16.12 4.71
CA LYS A 438 3.57 -17.19 3.73
C LYS A 438 4.83 -17.55 2.92
N GLN A 439 5.61 -16.55 2.50
CA GLN A 439 6.83 -16.75 1.70
C GLN A 439 8.02 -17.18 2.56
N ARG A 440 8.12 -16.70 3.80
CA ARG A 440 9.19 -17.04 4.75
C ARG A 440 8.84 -18.13 5.75
N ASN A 441 7.67 -18.78 5.66
CA ASN A 441 7.23 -19.80 6.60
C ASN A 441 8.28 -20.91 6.77
N HIS A 442 9.04 -21.20 5.71
CA HIS A 442 10.14 -22.15 5.72
C HIS A 442 11.35 -21.70 6.59
N LEU A 443 11.65 -20.40 6.68
CA LEU A 443 12.75 -19.84 7.49
C LEU A 443 12.31 -19.45 8.91
N LEU A 444 11.06 -19.01 9.10
CA LEU A 444 10.54 -18.55 10.40
C LEU A 444 10.11 -19.70 11.31
N LEU A 445 9.48 -20.76 10.78
CA LEU A 445 9.30 -22.00 11.55
C LEU A 445 10.66 -22.53 12.03
N TYR A 446 11.67 -22.43 11.16
CA TYR A 446 13.02 -22.85 11.45
C TYR A 446 13.70 -22.00 12.54
N SER A 447 13.67 -20.66 12.45
CA SER A 447 14.31 -19.79 13.45
C SER A 447 13.64 -19.86 14.83
N LEU A 448 12.33 -20.05 14.88
CA LEU A 448 11.58 -20.23 16.13
C LEU A 448 11.89 -21.59 16.79
N LEU A 449 12.05 -22.66 16.00
CA LEU A 449 12.49 -23.96 16.50
C LEU A 449 13.96 -23.92 16.96
N TYR A 450 14.85 -23.30 16.19
CA TYR A 450 16.28 -23.19 16.52
C TYR A 450 16.55 -22.30 17.75
N SER A 451 15.85 -21.17 17.90
CA SER A 451 16.01 -20.26 19.04
C SER A 451 15.45 -20.81 20.37
N ARG A 452 14.53 -21.76 20.31
CA ARG A 452 14.06 -22.52 21.49
C ARG A 452 15.11 -23.56 21.92
N TRP A 453 15.76 -24.22 20.96
CA TRP A 453 16.83 -25.20 21.19
C TRP A 453 18.10 -24.58 21.79
N ARG A 454 18.54 -23.42 21.31
CA ARG A 454 19.73 -22.74 21.88
C ARG A 454 19.55 -22.36 23.35
N ARG A 455 18.31 -22.07 23.77
CA ARG A 455 17.98 -21.75 25.17
C ARG A 455 17.95 -22.97 26.10
N THR A 456 17.81 -24.18 25.56
CA THR A 456 17.86 -25.43 26.33
C THR A 456 19.26 -26.03 26.44
N GLN A 457 20.19 -25.66 25.56
CA GLN A 457 21.61 -26.10 25.61
C GLN A 457 22.49 -25.19 26.48
N LEU A 458 22.02 -23.98 26.80
CA LEU A 458 22.71 -23.01 27.67
C LEU A 458 22.21 -23.04 29.13
N LYS A 459 21.45 -24.07 29.48
CA LYS A 459 21.05 -24.42 30.85
C LYS A 459 21.53 -25.82 31.13
#